data_AF-A0A246GLI3-F1
#
_entry.id   AF-A0A246GLI3-F1
#
_cell.length_a   1.000
_cell.length_b   1.000
_cell.length_c   1.000
_cell.angle_alpha   90.00
_cell.angle_beta   90.00
_cell.angle_gamma   90.00
#
_symmetry.space_group_name_H-M   'P 1'
#
loop_
_entity.id
_entity.type
_entity.pdbx_description
1 polymer ?
#
loop_
_entity_poly.entity_id
_entity_poly.type
_entity_poly.pdbx_seq_one_letter_code
_entity_poly.pdbx_strand_id
1 'polypeptide(L)'
;MYKRLNKMEFDYYILNNRLYRYEKGRNFKGEIKNFEVFENNAWVANSKYIKSFMNHYATGWIDERDAISDLEFALDKLSISLYNYVKDFAIESHKFQKYGIYNYDVHLINVVSVLFRNDILLSYKNYNLLASAWLHDILEDTTISKEEFIDRFGESIYETVWSLTDGDGNTREEKKSKMYSKLIHNQDGIIVKLADRIANLEFSIINQNMNHVVKYLNENDALNISLKNHIKTELGNELLNQLSKLVEYANNCFFRA
;
A
#
# COMPACT_ATOMS: atom_id res chain seq x y z
N MET A 1 -34.92 34.99 -0.22
CA MET A 1 -35.48 33.64 0.02
C MET A 1 -34.72 32.61 -0.83
N TYR A 2 -33.43 32.45 -0.55
CA TYR A 2 -32.61 31.42 -1.21
C TYR A 2 -32.87 30.10 -0.49
N LYS A 3 -33.44 29.13 -1.23
CA LYS A 3 -33.62 27.75 -0.79
C LYS A 3 -32.30 27.22 -0.24
N ARG A 4 -32.29 26.85 1.04
CA ARG A 4 -31.31 25.94 1.62
C ARG A 4 -31.26 24.70 0.71
N LEU A 5 -30.21 24.57 -0.10
CA LEU A 5 -29.76 23.27 -0.53
C LEU A 5 -29.36 22.55 0.75
N ASN A 6 -30.25 21.72 1.29
CA ASN A 6 -29.89 20.78 2.34
C ASN A 6 -28.78 19.92 1.74
N LYS A 7 -27.52 20.22 2.08
CA LYS A 7 -26.40 19.33 1.83
C LYS A 7 -26.77 18.05 2.57
N MET A 8 -27.08 16.98 1.85
CA MET A 8 -27.50 15.72 2.47
C MET A 8 -26.42 15.32 3.47
N GLU A 9 -26.81 15.15 4.73
CA GLU A 9 -25.93 14.65 5.77
C GLU A 9 -26.01 13.13 5.81
N PHE A 10 -24.87 12.49 6.00
CA PHE A 10 -24.77 11.03 6.06
C PHE A 10 -24.19 10.58 7.39
N ASP A 11 -24.64 9.42 7.84
CA ASP A 11 -23.94 8.60 8.83
C ASP A 11 -23.15 7.53 8.09
N TYR A 12 -21.92 7.31 8.53
CA TYR A 12 -21.00 6.33 7.97
C TYR A 12 -20.86 5.12 8.88
N TYR A 13 -20.73 3.94 8.29
CA TYR A 13 -20.57 2.69 9.02
C TYR A 13 -19.50 1.84 8.36
N ILE A 14 -18.77 1.07 9.15
CA ILE A 14 -17.74 0.16 8.64
C ILE A 14 -18.15 -1.26 9.01
N LEU A 15 -18.20 -2.13 8.02
CA LEU A 15 -18.48 -3.55 8.23
C LEU A 15 -17.73 -4.38 7.19
N ASN A 16 -17.01 -5.42 7.64
CA ASN A 16 -16.28 -6.33 6.76
C ASN A 16 -15.39 -5.59 5.73
N ASN A 17 -14.58 -4.66 6.23
CA ASN A 17 -13.65 -3.83 5.45
C ASN A 17 -14.33 -3.03 4.32
N ARG A 18 -15.61 -2.65 4.51
CA ARG A 18 -16.36 -1.81 3.59
C ARG A 18 -16.95 -0.62 4.33
N LEU A 19 -16.97 0.51 3.65
CA LEU A 19 -17.60 1.73 4.11
C LEU A 19 -19.02 1.82 3.54
N TYR A 20 -19.97 2.03 4.42
CA TYR A 20 -21.38 2.27 4.09
C TYR A 20 -21.72 3.70 4.49
N ARG A 21 -22.67 4.29 3.79
CA ARG A 21 -23.31 5.53 4.21
C ARG A 21 -24.82 5.39 4.20
N TYR A 22 -25.45 6.16 5.07
CA TYR A 22 -26.88 6.23 5.20
C TYR A 22 -27.32 7.68 5.38
N GLU A 23 -28.36 8.10 4.67
CA GLU A 23 -28.88 9.46 4.75
C GLU A 23 -29.52 9.74 6.12
N LYS A 24 -29.01 10.75 6.84
CA LYS A 24 -29.51 11.11 8.18
C LYS A 24 -31.00 11.48 8.17
N GLY A 25 -31.66 11.22 9.30
CA GLY A 25 -33.06 11.60 9.53
C GLY A 25 -34.09 10.65 8.92
N ARG A 26 -33.66 9.51 8.38
CA ARG A 26 -34.53 8.43 7.88
C ARG A 26 -34.52 7.23 8.83
N ASN A 27 -35.61 6.47 8.90
CA ASN A 27 -35.68 5.27 9.75
C ASN A 27 -34.99 4.07 9.08
N PHE A 28 -34.02 3.47 9.79
CA PHE A 28 -33.31 2.25 9.36
C PHE A 28 -34.27 1.08 9.06
N LYS A 29 -35.40 1.01 9.78
CA LYS A 29 -36.39 -0.06 9.65
C LYS A 29 -37.14 0.02 8.32
N GLY A 30 -36.55 -0.57 7.28
CA GLY A 30 -37.25 -0.95 6.05
C GLY A 30 -36.77 -0.26 4.77
N GLU A 31 -35.84 0.70 4.85
CA GLU A 31 -35.42 1.49 3.68
C GLU A 31 -33.99 1.19 3.22
N ILE A 32 -33.76 -0.03 2.72
CA ILE A 32 -32.52 -0.47 2.04
C ILE A 32 -32.08 0.52 0.95
N LYS A 33 -33.05 1.18 0.30
CA LYS A 33 -32.84 2.15 -0.79
C LYS A 33 -32.00 3.38 -0.41
N ASN A 34 -31.84 3.68 0.88
CA ASN A 34 -31.08 4.84 1.35
C ASN A 34 -29.65 4.49 1.79
N PHE A 35 -29.27 3.21 1.69
CA PHE A 35 -27.91 2.77 1.92
C PHE A 35 -27.13 2.77 0.63
N GLU A 36 -25.90 3.22 0.74
CA GLU A 36 -24.90 3.06 -0.30
C GLU A 36 -23.65 2.46 0.33
N VAL A 37 -22.94 1.66 -0.43
CA VAL A 37 -21.60 1.16 -0.08
C VAL A 37 -20.59 1.84 -0.98
N PHE A 38 -19.40 2.13 -0.47
CA PHE A 38 -18.31 2.71 -1.24
C PHE A 38 -17.56 1.59 -1.97
N GLU A 39 -17.61 1.61 -3.30
CA GLU A 39 -16.98 0.64 -4.18
C GLU A 39 -16.44 1.34 -5.43
N ASN A 40 -15.25 0.95 -5.91
CA ASN A 40 -14.66 1.49 -7.14
C ASN A 40 -14.66 3.03 -7.19
N ASN A 41 -14.28 3.67 -6.08
CA ASN A 41 -14.27 5.12 -5.89
C ASN A 41 -15.65 5.81 -6.04
N ALA A 42 -16.74 5.07 -5.91
CA ALA A 42 -18.10 5.59 -6.02
C ALA A 42 -19.02 5.01 -4.92
N TRP A 43 -20.05 5.78 -4.57
CA TRP A 43 -21.14 5.29 -3.73
C TRP A 43 -22.16 4.57 -4.60
N VAL A 44 -22.47 3.32 -4.27
CA VAL A 44 -23.34 2.47 -5.07
C VAL A 44 -24.38 1.75 -4.21
N ALA A 45 -25.56 1.55 -4.78
CA ALA A 45 -26.65 0.80 -4.16
C ALA A 45 -26.47 -0.72 -4.39
N ASN A 46 -25.40 -1.31 -3.86
CA ASN A 46 -25.13 -2.74 -4.03
C ASN A 46 -25.97 -3.59 -3.07
N SER A 47 -27.05 -4.19 -3.61
CA SER A 47 -28.02 -4.94 -2.82
C SER A 47 -27.42 -6.12 -2.03
N LYS A 48 -26.34 -6.75 -2.50
CA LYS A 48 -25.69 -7.87 -1.80
C LYS A 48 -25.06 -7.39 -0.50
N TYR A 49 -24.24 -6.34 -0.57
CA TYR A 49 -23.54 -5.81 0.60
C TYR A 49 -24.47 -5.11 1.57
N ILE A 50 -25.48 -4.39 1.06
CA ILE A 50 -26.47 -3.74 1.91
C ILE A 50 -27.31 -4.77 2.66
N LYS A 51 -27.75 -5.87 2.01
CA LYS A 51 -28.45 -6.95 2.72
C LYS A 51 -27.57 -7.58 3.81
N SER A 52 -26.29 -7.80 3.53
CA SER A 52 -25.34 -8.28 4.54
C SER A 52 -25.24 -7.32 5.72
N PHE A 53 -25.16 -6.01 5.46
CA PHE A 53 -25.16 -4.99 6.49
C PHE A 53 -26.43 -5.02 7.34
N MET A 54 -27.60 -5.03 6.69
CA MET A 54 -28.89 -5.05 7.38
C MET A 54 -29.08 -6.29 8.26
N ASN A 55 -28.54 -7.45 7.85
CA ASN A 55 -28.56 -8.65 8.68
C ASN A 55 -27.76 -8.45 9.98
N HIS A 56 -26.55 -7.86 9.89
CA HIS A 56 -25.74 -7.57 11.08
C HIS A 56 -26.43 -6.55 12.00
N TYR A 57 -27.06 -5.53 11.40
CA TYR A 57 -27.83 -4.53 12.13
C TYR A 57 -29.03 -5.16 12.86
N ALA A 58 -29.79 -6.03 12.18
CA ALA A 58 -30.93 -6.72 12.78
C ALA A 58 -30.52 -7.65 13.94
N THR A 59 -29.32 -8.22 13.89
CA THR A 59 -28.76 -9.06 14.95
C THR A 59 -28.11 -8.28 16.10
N GLY A 60 -28.00 -6.95 16.00
CA GLY A 60 -27.35 -6.10 17.01
C GLY A 60 -25.82 -6.17 17.02
N TRP A 61 -25.20 -6.71 15.97
CA TRP A 61 -23.74 -6.70 15.79
C TRP A 61 -23.21 -5.32 15.39
N ILE A 62 -24.08 -4.51 14.80
CA ILE A 62 -23.85 -3.09 14.52
C ILE A 62 -25.14 -2.35 14.84
N ASP A 63 -25.05 -1.15 15.40
CA ASP A 63 -26.21 -0.31 15.68
C ASP A 63 -25.92 1.18 15.46
N GLU A 64 -26.90 2.03 15.79
CA GLU A 64 -26.80 3.49 15.65
C GLU A 64 -25.63 4.14 16.40
N ARG A 65 -25.06 3.48 17.42
CA ARG A 65 -23.91 3.98 18.18
C ARG A 65 -22.59 3.77 17.44
N ASP A 66 -22.57 2.89 16.44
CA ASP A 66 -21.43 2.68 15.54
C ASP A 66 -21.38 3.71 14.41
N ALA A 67 -22.40 4.59 14.31
CA ALA A 67 -22.46 5.65 13.33
C ALA A 67 -21.29 6.63 13.49
N ILE A 68 -20.58 6.86 12.39
CA ILE A 68 -19.53 7.87 12.29
C ILE A 68 -20.10 9.06 11.52
N SER A 69 -20.09 10.25 12.12
CA SER A 69 -20.64 11.45 11.47
C SER A 69 -19.66 12.17 10.54
N ASP A 70 -18.38 11.84 10.60
CA ASP A 70 -17.31 12.47 9.82
C ASP A 70 -16.70 11.47 8.81
N LEU A 71 -16.68 11.85 7.53
CA LEU A 71 -16.21 10.96 6.47
C LEU A 71 -14.70 10.70 6.57
N GLU A 72 -13.89 11.72 6.87
CA GLU A 72 -12.44 11.53 6.95
C GLU A 72 -12.08 10.59 8.09
N PHE A 73 -12.72 10.75 9.26
CA PHE A 73 -12.55 9.83 10.37
C PHE A 73 -13.03 8.40 10.06
N ALA A 74 -14.14 8.25 9.33
CA ALA A 74 -14.60 6.94 8.88
C ALA A 74 -13.62 6.28 7.90
N LEU A 75 -13.05 7.06 6.99
CA LEU A 75 -12.03 6.58 6.06
C LEU A 75 -10.75 6.15 6.81
N ASP A 76 -10.27 6.93 7.78
CA ASP A 76 -9.11 6.55 8.61
C ASP A 76 -9.37 5.25 9.39
N LYS A 77 -10.55 5.10 9.99
CA LYS A 77 -10.95 3.87 10.67
C LYS A 77 -10.98 2.68 9.72
N LEU A 78 -11.50 2.85 8.51
CA LEU A 78 -11.48 1.82 7.48
C LEU A 78 -10.05 1.45 7.11
N SER A 79 -9.18 2.44 6.89
CA SER A 79 -7.77 2.23 6.53
C SER A 79 -7.00 1.45 7.58
N ILE A 80 -7.31 1.58 8.87
CA ILE A 80 -6.73 0.74 9.92
C ILE A 80 -7.11 -0.74 9.72
N SER A 81 -8.39 -1.03 9.48
CA SER A 81 -8.86 -2.40 9.26
C SER A 81 -8.26 -3.03 7.99
N LEU A 82 -8.21 -2.25 6.91
CA LEU A 82 -7.63 -2.69 5.63
C LEU A 82 -6.12 -2.89 5.74
N TYR A 83 -5.41 -2.01 6.43
CA TYR A 83 -3.96 -2.12 6.63
C TYR A 83 -3.59 -3.42 7.34
N ASN A 84 -4.32 -3.79 8.40
CA ASN A 84 -4.09 -5.06 9.09
C ASN A 84 -4.37 -6.26 8.18
N TYR A 85 -5.47 -6.23 7.43
CA TYR A 85 -5.79 -7.28 6.45
C TYR A 85 -4.68 -7.46 5.40
N VAL A 86 -4.18 -6.35 4.82
CA VAL A 86 -3.09 -6.38 3.83
C VAL A 86 -1.80 -6.94 4.44
N LYS A 87 -1.43 -6.46 5.64
CA LYS A 87 -0.25 -6.93 6.37
C LYS A 87 -0.32 -8.44 6.61
N ASP A 88 -1.42 -8.92 7.18
CA ASP A 88 -1.58 -10.33 7.51
C ASP A 88 -1.54 -11.20 6.24
N PHE A 89 -2.16 -10.75 5.16
CA PHE A 89 -2.12 -11.41 3.86
C PHE A 89 -0.69 -11.51 3.30
N ALA A 90 0.07 -10.42 3.34
CA ALA A 90 1.44 -10.41 2.83
C ALA A 90 2.34 -11.37 3.62
N ILE A 91 2.27 -11.32 4.96
CA ILE A 91 3.03 -12.23 5.84
C ILE A 91 2.69 -13.70 5.55
N GLU A 92 1.40 -14.02 5.45
CA GLU A 92 0.95 -15.39 5.19
C GLU A 92 1.38 -15.88 3.80
N SER A 93 1.34 -15.02 2.78
CA SER A 93 1.72 -15.36 1.42
C SER A 93 3.22 -15.66 1.30
N HIS A 94 4.05 -14.97 2.09
CA HIS A 94 5.50 -15.15 2.13
C HIS A 94 5.97 -16.10 3.25
N LYS A 95 5.08 -16.86 3.91
CA LYS A 95 5.40 -17.67 5.11
C LYS A 95 6.52 -18.70 4.92
N PHE A 96 6.77 -19.15 3.70
CA PHE A 96 7.83 -20.11 3.37
C PHE A 96 9.06 -19.48 2.71
N GLN A 97 9.03 -18.17 2.49
CA GLN A 97 10.16 -17.43 1.93
C GLN A 97 11.12 -16.99 3.03
N LYS A 98 12.41 -16.96 2.69
CA LYS A 98 13.49 -16.56 3.58
C LYS A 98 14.09 -15.23 3.17
N TYR A 99 14.58 -14.50 4.16
CA TYR A 99 15.35 -13.28 4.02
C TYR A 99 16.66 -13.41 4.80
N GLY A 100 17.69 -13.92 4.10
CA GLY A 100 18.89 -14.44 4.75
C GLY A 100 18.53 -15.62 5.68
N ILE A 101 18.82 -15.48 6.97
CA ILE A 101 18.43 -16.48 7.98
C ILE A 101 17.02 -16.26 8.56
N TYR A 102 16.42 -15.10 8.30
CA TYR A 102 15.13 -14.72 8.86
C TYR A 102 13.97 -15.14 7.94
N ASN A 103 12.76 -15.09 8.48
CA ASN A 103 11.56 -15.16 7.66
C ASN A 103 11.35 -13.84 6.90
N TYR A 104 10.65 -13.91 5.78
CA TYR A 104 10.55 -12.80 4.85
C TYR A 104 9.70 -11.62 5.34
N ASP A 105 8.84 -11.83 6.34
CA ASP A 105 8.12 -10.78 7.06
C ASP A 105 9.06 -9.71 7.65
N VAL A 106 10.30 -10.06 8.00
CA VAL A 106 11.32 -9.10 8.44
C VAL A 106 11.64 -8.08 7.34
N HIS A 107 11.74 -8.51 6.08
CA HIS A 107 11.96 -7.60 4.95
C HIS A 107 10.75 -6.67 4.77
N LEU A 108 9.54 -7.23 4.75
CA LEU A 108 8.31 -6.44 4.62
C LEU A 108 8.19 -5.37 5.71
N ILE A 109 8.48 -5.73 6.96
CA ILE A 109 8.52 -4.80 8.09
C ILE A 109 9.57 -3.71 7.86
N ASN A 110 10.78 -4.07 7.43
CA ASN A 110 11.84 -3.10 7.19
C ASN A 110 11.46 -2.07 6.12
N VAL A 111 10.85 -2.49 5.01
CA VAL A 111 10.38 -1.58 3.94
C VAL A 111 9.34 -0.60 4.49
N VAL A 112 8.35 -1.09 5.22
CA VAL A 112 7.30 -0.25 5.83
C VAL A 112 7.88 0.67 6.91
N SER A 113 8.87 0.20 7.68
CA SER A 113 9.58 1.02 8.66
C SER A 113 10.35 2.18 8.02
N VAL A 114 10.87 2.02 6.80
CA VAL A 114 11.46 3.14 6.05
C VAL A 114 10.42 4.23 5.78
N LEU A 115 9.18 3.86 5.44
CA LEU A 115 8.10 4.84 5.24
C LEU A 115 7.68 5.52 6.55
N PHE A 116 7.54 4.75 7.63
CA PHE A 116 7.15 5.31 8.94
C PHE A 116 8.18 6.28 9.51
N ARG A 117 9.49 6.00 9.37
CA ARG A 117 10.55 6.93 9.82
C ARG A 117 10.74 8.15 8.92
N ASN A 118 9.96 8.23 7.84
CA ASN A 118 9.84 9.37 6.93
C ASN A 118 8.43 9.98 7.01
N ASP A 119 7.82 9.94 8.20
CA ASP A 119 6.55 10.60 8.53
C ASP A 119 5.31 10.14 7.73
N ILE A 120 5.38 8.99 7.06
CA ILE A 120 4.23 8.40 6.37
C ILE A 120 3.39 7.57 7.35
N LEU A 121 2.55 8.27 8.10
CA LEU A 121 1.63 7.66 9.06
C LEU A 121 0.43 7.01 8.38
N LEU A 122 -0.13 5.99 9.03
CA LEU A 122 -1.35 5.32 8.58
C LEU A 122 -2.53 6.29 8.61
N SER A 123 -3.07 6.56 7.43
CA SER A 123 -4.28 7.37 7.19
C SER A 123 -4.91 6.93 5.87
N TYR A 124 -6.12 7.37 5.60
CA TYR A 124 -6.78 7.08 4.33
C TYR A 124 -6.04 7.63 3.11
N LYS A 125 -5.27 8.71 3.28
CA LYS A 125 -4.45 9.31 2.20
C LYS A 125 -3.22 8.46 1.88
N ASN A 126 -2.63 7.85 2.90
CA ASN A 126 -1.39 7.07 2.77
C ASN A 126 -1.65 5.56 2.63
N TYR A 127 -2.90 5.11 2.73
CA TYR A 127 -3.25 3.70 2.73
C TYR A 127 -2.72 2.96 1.49
N ASN A 128 -2.93 3.49 0.28
CA ASN A 128 -2.49 2.82 -0.94
C ASN A 128 -0.96 2.65 -1.00
N LEU A 129 -0.21 3.66 -0.57
CA LEU A 129 1.26 3.62 -0.52
C LEU A 129 1.74 2.56 0.49
N LEU A 130 1.19 2.57 1.71
CA LEU A 130 1.55 1.61 2.75
C LEU A 130 1.14 0.17 2.40
N ALA A 131 -0.03 -0.01 1.79
CA ALA A 131 -0.49 -1.31 1.31
C ALA A 131 0.41 -1.83 0.18
N SER A 132 0.81 -0.96 -0.76
CA SER A 132 1.76 -1.31 -1.82
C SER A 132 3.12 -1.72 -1.26
N ALA A 133 3.59 -1.07 -0.18
CA ALA A 133 4.84 -1.47 0.49
C ALA A 133 4.76 -2.87 1.11
N TRP A 134 3.62 -3.25 1.71
CA TRP A 134 3.41 -4.62 2.19
C TRP A 134 3.35 -5.65 1.06
N LEU A 135 2.83 -5.28 -0.10
CA LEU A 135 2.56 -6.18 -1.22
C LEU A 135 3.60 -6.13 -2.34
N HIS A 136 4.68 -5.34 -2.20
CA HIS A 136 5.55 -4.99 -3.32
C HIS A 136 6.15 -6.17 -4.09
N ASP A 137 6.46 -7.27 -3.38
CA ASP A 137 7.06 -8.47 -3.96
C ASP A 137 6.04 -9.61 -4.18
N ILE A 138 4.75 -9.37 -3.94
CA ILE A 138 3.72 -10.42 -3.98
C ILE A 138 3.54 -10.99 -5.39
N LEU A 139 3.65 -10.16 -6.43
CA LEU A 139 3.50 -10.61 -7.83
C LEU A 139 4.75 -11.32 -8.35
N GLU A 140 5.91 -11.10 -7.73
CA GLU A 140 7.17 -11.76 -8.12
C GLU A 140 7.34 -13.11 -7.44
N ASP A 141 7.08 -13.16 -6.13
CA ASP A 141 7.52 -14.26 -5.27
C ASP A 141 6.38 -15.21 -4.87
N THR A 142 5.14 -14.96 -5.33
CA THR A 142 3.97 -15.78 -4.99
C THR A 142 3.15 -16.16 -6.22
N THR A 143 2.08 -16.93 -6.02
CA THR A 143 1.21 -17.44 -7.09
C THR A 143 -0.08 -16.62 -7.28
N ILE A 144 -0.17 -15.44 -6.67
CA ILE A 144 -1.38 -14.60 -6.73
C ILE A 144 -1.59 -14.06 -8.15
N SER A 145 -2.80 -14.26 -8.71
CA SER A 145 -3.14 -13.74 -10.04
C SER A 145 -3.50 -12.25 -9.99
N LYS A 146 -3.46 -11.59 -11.15
CA LYS A 146 -3.93 -10.21 -11.32
C LYS A 146 -5.38 -10.06 -10.86
N GLU A 147 -6.25 -10.97 -11.27
CA GLU A 147 -7.68 -10.93 -10.98
C GLU A 147 -7.93 -11.08 -9.48
N GLU A 148 -7.24 -12.02 -8.83
CA GLU A 148 -7.32 -12.20 -7.39
C GLU A 148 -6.80 -10.96 -6.64
N PHE A 149 -5.68 -10.38 -7.10
CA PHE A 149 -5.13 -9.18 -6.49
C PHE A 149 -6.13 -8.02 -6.54
N ILE A 150 -6.67 -7.72 -7.73
CA ILE A 150 -7.58 -6.59 -7.93
C ILE A 150 -8.87 -6.78 -7.11
N ASP A 151 -9.42 -8.00 -7.04
CA ASP A 151 -10.60 -8.28 -6.23
C ASP A 151 -10.36 -8.03 -4.73
N ARG A 152 -9.15 -8.35 -4.23
CA ARG A 152 -8.81 -8.19 -2.81
C ARG A 152 -8.40 -6.78 -2.42
N PHE A 153 -7.61 -6.10 -3.25
CA PHE A 153 -6.89 -4.88 -2.87
C PHE A 153 -7.24 -3.67 -3.75
N GLY A 154 -7.85 -3.91 -4.90
CA GLY A 154 -8.21 -2.86 -5.85
C GLY A 154 -7.11 -2.55 -6.87
N GLU A 155 -7.54 -1.89 -7.95
CA GLU A 155 -6.72 -1.62 -9.13
C GLU A 155 -5.58 -0.63 -8.84
N SER A 156 -5.81 0.40 -8.02
CA SER A 156 -4.78 1.40 -7.72
C SER A 156 -3.54 0.80 -7.04
N ILE A 157 -3.73 -0.12 -6.10
CA ILE A 157 -2.61 -0.81 -5.42
C ILE A 157 -1.97 -1.79 -6.41
N TYR A 158 -2.76 -2.49 -7.23
CA TYR A 158 -2.24 -3.39 -8.26
C TYR A 158 -1.32 -2.67 -9.24
N GLU A 159 -1.71 -1.49 -9.76
CA GLU A 159 -0.90 -0.70 -10.69
C GLU A 159 0.46 -0.33 -10.09
N THR A 160 0.48 0.02 -8.80
CA THR A 160 1.72 0.32 -8.08
C THR A 160 2.59 -0.92 -7.93
N VAL A 161 2.06 -2.02 -7.44
CA VAL A 161 2.82 -3.26 -7.26
C VAL A 161 3.31 -3.83 -8.60
N TRP A 162 2.47 -3.82 -9.64
CA TRP A 162 2.86 -4.25 -10.98
C TRP A 162 3.97 -3.39 -11.59
N SER A 163 4.04 -2.11 -11.26
CA SER A 163 5.12 -1.22 -11.69
C SER A 163 6.48 -1.57 -11.05
N LEU A 164 6.44 -2.18 -9.86
CA LEU A 164 7.59 -2.66 -9.09
C LEU A 164 8.06 -4.05 -9.51
N THR A 165 7.18 -4.84 -10.12
CA THR A 165 7.49 -6.20 -10.57
C THR A 165 8.47 -6.18 -11.75
N ASP A 166 9.50 -7.03 -11.71
CA ASP A 166 10.44 -7.30 -12.78
C ASP A 166 9.69 -7.58 -14.10
N GLY A 167 10.20 -7.04 -15.21
CA GLY A 167 9.65 -7.32 -16.54
C GLY A 167 10.17 -8.63 -17.11
N ASP A 168 9.67 -9.01 -18.28
CA ASP A 168 10.21 -10.17 -19.02
C ASP A 168 11.67 -9.94 -19.42
N GLY A 169 12.51 -10.96 -19.38
CA GLY A 169 13.89 -10.83 -19.82
C GLY A 169 14.70 -12.07 -19.51
N ASN A 170 15.77 -12.26 -20.27
CA ASN A 170 16.71 -13.36 -20.07
C ASN A 170 17.75 -13.02 -19.00
N THR A 171 18.08 -11.74 -18.86
CA THR A 171 19.04 -11.25 -17.87
C THR A 171 18.37 -10.40 -16.80
N ARG A 172 18.97 -10.36 -15.61
CA ARG A 172 18.52 -9.49 -14.50
C ARG A 172 18.50 -8.02 -14.90
N GLU A 173 19.45 -7.58 -15.72
CA GLU A 173 19.55 -6.21 -16.21
C GLU A 173 18.38 -5.88 -17.15
N GLU A 174 18.03 -6.79 -18.06
CA GLU A 174 16.86 -6.64 -18.95
C GLU A 174 15.56 -6.55 -18.16
N LYS A 175 15.36 -7.46 -17.19
CA LYS A 175 14.15 -7.48 -16.34
C LYS A 175 13.96 -6.16 -15.60
N LYS A 176 15.05 -5.64 -15.02
CA LYS A 176 15.06 -4.37 -14.29
C LYS A 176 14.88 -3.16 -15.19
N SER A 177 15.48 -3.15 -16.37
CA SER A 177 15.28 -2.07 -17.34
C SER A 177 13.80 -1.93 -17.71
N LYS A 178 13.11 -3.05 -17.94
CA LYS A 178 11.66 -3.06 -18.19
C LYS A 178 10.86 -2.64 -16.97
N MET A 179 11.21 -3.10 -15.77
CA MET A 179 10.60 -2.61 -14.53
C MET A 179 10.71 -1.08 -14.45
N TYR A 180 11.90 -0.51 -14.66
CA TYR A 180 12.09 0.94 -14.64
C TYR A 180 11.23 1.68 -15.67
N SER A 181 11.06 1.14 -16.89
CA SER A 181 10.18 1.76 -17.88
C SER A 181 8.70 1.85 -17.45
N LYS A 182 8.23 0.92 -16.61
CA LYS A 182 6.90 1.00 -16.00
C LYS A 182 6.91 1.95 -14.80
N LEU A 183 7.92 1.80 -13.94
CA LEU A 183 8.05 2.48 -12.66
C LEU A 183 8.09 4.00 -12.77
N ILE A 184 8.74 4.56 -13.79
CA ILE A 184 8.85 6.03 -13.98
C ILE A 184 7.50 6.75 -14.09
N HIS A 185 6.43 6.01 -14.38
CA HIS A 185 5.07 6.53 -14.50
C HIS A 185 4.26 6.46 -13.20
N ASN A 186 4.76 5.78 -12.16
CA ASN A 186 4.06 5.59 -10.89
C ASN A 186 4.90 6.13 -9.71
N GLN A 187 4.46 7.24 -9.11
CA GLN A 187 5.20 7.91 -8.03
C GLN A 187 5.22 7.10 -6.73
N ASP A 188 4.11 6.48 -6.37
CA ASP A 188 4.04 5.59 -5.20
C ASP A 188 4.97 4.38 -5.39
N GLY A 189 5.03 3.86 -6.61
CA GLY A 189 5.97 2.81 -7.00
C GLY A 189 7.41 3.27 -6.80
N ILE A 190 7.79 4.46 -7.27
CA ILE A 190 9.14 4.98 -7.05
C ILE A 190 9.46 5.09 -5.55
N ILE A 191 8.52 5.60 -4.74
CA ILE A 191 8.68 5.73 -3.29
C ILE A 191 8.91 4.33 -2.66
N VAL A 192 8.06 3.36 -2.97
CA VAL A 192 8.20 1.98 -2.46
C VAL A 192 9.52 1.37 -2.92
N LYS A 193 9.95 1.62 -4.17
CA LYS A 193 11.21 1.07 -4.67
C LYS A 193 12.41 1.64 -3.93
N LEU A 194 12.41 2.93 -3.63
CA LEU A 194 13.48 3.55 -2.85
C LEU A 194 13.48 3.02 -1.42
N ALA A 195 12.30 2.85 -0.80
CA ALA A 195 12.17 2.24 0.52
C ALA A 195 12.70 0.79 0.57
N ASP A 196 12.34 -0.04 -0.42
CA ASP A 196 12.88 -1.39 -0.62
C ASP A 196 14.41 -1.38 -0.71
N ARG A 197 14.98 -0.51 -1.55
CA ARG A 197 16.43 -0.42 -1.73
C ARG A 197 17.17 0.02 -0.47
N ILE A 198 16.60 0.95 0.29
CA ILE A 198 17.15 1.38 1.58
C ILE A 198 17.13 0.21 2.56
N ALA A 199 15.98 -0.43 2.76
CA ALA A 199 15.81 -1.56 3.68
C ALA A 199 16.79 -2.70 3.37
N ASN A 200 16.90 -3.06 2.09
CA ASN A 200 17.79 -4.11 1.62
C ASN A 200 19.28 -3.79 1.83
N LEU A 201 19.69 -2.54 1.59
CA LEU A 201 21.08 -2.14 1.79
C LEU A 201 21.41 -2.03 3.28
N GLU A 202 20.54 -1.44 4.10
CA GLU A 202 20.70 -1.39 5.57
C GLU A 202 20.84 -2.78 6.16
N PHE A 203 19.95 -3.70 5.80
CA PHE A 203 20.02 -5.09 6.26
C PHE A 203 21.31 -5.78 5.81
N SER A 204 21.74 -5.58 4.57
CA SER A 204 22.97 -6.18 4.05
C SER A 204 24.22 -5.68 4.79
N ILE A 205 24.27 -4.39 5.14
CA ILE A 205 25.36 -3.78 5.92
C ILE A 205 25.37 -4.35 7.35
N ILE A 206 24.22 -4.35 8.03
CA ILE A 206 24.09 -4.82 9.41
C ILE A 206 24.53 -6.29 9.54
N ASN A 207 24.17 -7.12 8.57
CA ASN A 207 24.53 -8.54 8.55
C ASN A 207 25.89 -8.82 7.89
N GLN A 208 26.65 -7.77 7.53
CA GLN A 208 27.97 -7.89 6.88
C GLN A 208 27.95 -8.77 5.61
N ASN A 209 26.84 -8.78 4.87
CA ASN A 209 26.68 -9.55 3.65
C ASN A 209 27.29 -8.79 2.47
N MET A 210 28.60 -8.91 2.32
CA MET A 210 29.40 -8.21 1.30
C MET A 210 28.88 -8.44 -0.13
N ASN A 211 28.47 -9.67 -0.45
CA ASN A 211 27.98 -10.00 -1.79
C ASN A 211 26.72 -9.19 -2.12
N HIS A 212 25.81 -9.04 -1.16
CA HIS A 212 24.60 -8.22 -1.35
C HIS A 212 24.92 -6.72 -1.37
N VAL A 213 25.84 -6.25 -0.51
CA VAL A 213 26.30 -4.85 -0.55
C VAL A 213 26.86 -4.51 -1.93
N VAL A 214 27.82 -5.28 -2.45
CA VAL A 214 28.38 -5.11 -3.81
C VAL A 214 27.28 -5.11 -4.87
N LYS A 215 26.36 -6.08 -4.80
CA LYS A 215 25.24 -6.18 -5.74
C LYS A 215 24.42 -4.89 -5.77
N TYR A 216 24.02 -4.36 -4.62
CA TYR A 216 23.20 -3.15 -4.56
C TYR A 216 23.98 -1.90 -4.97
N LEU A 217 25.27 -1.82 -4.66
CA LEU A 217 26.14 -0.73 -5.13
C LEU A 217 26.24 -0.72 -6.67
N ASN A 218 26.51 -1.88 -7.29
CA ASN A 218 26.60 -2.00 -8.75
C ASN A 218 25.29 -1.64 -9.45
N GLU A 219 24.15 -1.98 -8.83
CA GLU A 219 22.82 -1.68 -9.38
C GLU A 219 22.37 -0.23 -9.16
N ASN A 220 23.10 0.56 -8.35
CA ASN A 220 22.69 1.89 -7.92
C ASN A 220 22.75 2.92 -9.06
N ASP A 221 23.77 2.86 -9.91
CA ASP A 221 23.94 3.81 -11.01
C ASP A 221 22.79 3.71 -12.02
N ALA A 222 22.42 2.48 -12.40
CA ALA A 222 21.28 2.24 -13.27
C ALA A 222 19.97 2.76 -12.67
N LEU A 223 19.75 2.54 -11.37
CA LEU A 223 18.57 3.07 -10.66
C LEU A 223 18.54 4.61 -10.71
N ASN A 224 19.67 5.26 -10.40
CA ASN A 224 19.77 6.72 -10.42
C ASN A 224 19.51 7.29 -11.82
N ILE A 225 20.14 6.72 -12.84
CA ILE A 225 19.95 7.13 -14.24
C ILE A 225 18.47 7.01 -14.64
N SER A 226 17.82 5.91 -14.27
CA SER A 226 16.44 5.65 -14.64
C SER A 226 15.42 6.47 -13.87
N LEU A 227 15.63 6.74 -12.57
CA LEU A 227 14.56 7.29 -11.71
C LEU A 227 14.75 8.76 -11.34
N LYS A 228 15.97 9.27 -11.22
CA LYS A 228 16.24 10.60 -10.61
C LYS A 228 15.46 11.74 -11.25
N ASN A 229 15.34 11.75 -12.58
CA ASN A 229 14.63 12.79 -13.33
C ASN A 229 13.10 12.59 -13.40
N HIS A 230 12.59 11.50 -12.82
CA HIS A 230 11.18 11.13 -12.83
C HIS A 230 10.51 11.25 -11.46
N ILE A 231 11.26 11.56 -10.41
CA ILE A 231 10.74 11.81 -9.06
C ILE A 231 10.10 13.19 -9.02
N LYS A 232 8.81 13.24 -8.68
CA LYS A 232 8.00 14.47 -8.61
C LYS A 232 7.59 14.83 -7.18
N THR A 233 7.72 13.90 -6.24
CA THR A 233 7.30 14.07 -4.84
C THR A 233 8.49 14.49 -3.97
N GLU A 234 8.21 15.24 -2.91
CA GLU A 234 9.21 15.61 -1.90
C GLU A 234 9.78 14.36 -1.23
N LEU A 235 8.91 13.47 -0.72
CA LEU A 235 9.30 12.20 -0.13
C LEU A 235 10.20 11.36 -1.04
N GLY A 236 9.89 11.27 -2.34
CA GLY A 236 10.73 10.52 -3.27
C GLY A 236 12.16 11.09 -3.35
N ASN A 237 12.32 12.41 -3.34
CA ASN A 237 13.62 13.07 -3.34
C ASN A 237 14.37 12.85 -2.02
N GLU A 238 13.65 12.89 -0.89
CA GLU A 238 14.21 12.60 0.43
C GLU A 238 14.74 11.17 0.53
N LEU A 239 13.96 10.18 0.10
CA LEU A 239 14.38 8.78 0.07
C LEU A 239 15.56 8.56 -0.88
N LEU A 240 15.58 9.20 -2.05
CA LEU A 240 16.72 9.11 -2.96
C LEU A 240 18.00 9.67 -2.33
N ASN A 241 17.89 10.79 -1.60
CA ASN A 241 19.01 11.39 -0.87
C ASN A 241 19.49 10.47 0.27
N GLN A 242 18.57 9.85 1.01
CA GLN A 242 18.91 8.86 2.05
C GLN A 242 19.65 7.66 1.47
N LEU A 243 19.14 7.08 0.38
CA LEU A 243 19.79 5.98 -0.32
C LEU A 243 21.20 6.38 -0.80
N SER A 244 21.35 7.59 -1.35
CA SER A 244 22.65 8.09 -1.82
C SER A 244 23.68 8.18 -0.69
N LYS A 245 23.29 8.71 0.47
CA LYS A 245 24.15 8.75 1.67
C LYS A 245 24.51 7.36 2.17
N LEU A 246 23.56 6.43 2.15
CA LEU A 246 23.80 5.05 2.58
C LEU A 246 24.76 4.31 1.65
N VAL A 247 24.64 4.54 0.34
CA VAL A 247 25.57 4.03 -0.69
C VAL A 247 26.98 4.59 -0.48
N GLU A 248 27.12 5.88 -0.19
CA GLU A 248 28.41 6.50 0.13
C GLU A 248 29.04 5.87 1.40
N TYR A 249 28.24 5.72 2.46
CA TYR A 249 28.65 5.06 3.69
C TYR A 249 29.16 3.63 3.43
N ALA A 250 28.38 2.82 2.70
CA ALA A 250 28.77 1.45 2.36
C ALA A 250 30.08 1.41 1.55
N ASN A 251 30.24 2.30 0.56
CA ASN A 251 31.49 2.38 -0.20
C ASN A 251 32.71 2.67 0.70
N ASN A 252 32.57 3.61 1.63
CA ASN A 252 33.65 3.98 2.54
C ASN A 252 33.99 2.87 3.54
N CYS A 253 33.00 2.17 4.08
CA CYS A 253 33.22 1.09 5.06
C CYS A 253 33.84 -0.17 4.46
N PHE A 254 33.55 -0.47 3.19
CA PHE A 254 33.84 -1.80 2.64
C PHE A 254 34.91 -1.83 1.53
N PHE A 255 35.22 -0.69 0.90
CA PHE A 255 36.16 -0.65 -0.24
C PHE A 255 37.26 0.41 -0.12
N ARG A 256 37.26 1.23 0.93
CA ARG A 256 38.30 2.24 1.19
C ARG A 256 39.17 1.96 2.43
N ALA A 257 39.33 0.68 2.79
CA ALA A 257 40.32 0.23 3.76
C ALA A 257 41.66 -0.11 3.09
#